data_AF-A0A7J8EWY4-F1
#
_entry.id   AF-A0A7J8EWY4-F1
#
_cell.length_a   1.000
_cell.length_b   1.000
_cell.length_c   1.000
_cell.angle_alpha   90.00
_cell.angle_beta   90.00
_cell.angle_gamma   90.00
#
_symmetry.space_group_name_H-M   'P 1'
#
loop_
_entity.id
_entity.type
_entity.pdbx_description
1 polymer ?
#
loop_
_entity_poly.entity_id
_entity_poly.type
_entity_poly.pdbx_seq_one_letter_code
_entity_poly.pdbx_strand_id
1 'polypeptide(L)'
;MAAEVQMVLYEDDSVQVQYVDGSRLQLSPCGSEFLFEKAPPVSAHPLEQPERIRQRTHFVISTYREQLQRALDFRNSFATCPFLSESIIPPEGKKRIFIDISEVRWPSLDADDGMICMQSGMVKISSLDGHAYLCLPKSQHEFTVHFLCKVSQKPDSSVVLSEKNNQVKKDKLVEKAGKICTYGQRLKNKENELHYQMMNSKEPLEKKSCVNGTEGREGLPLPDTKHTCIYTWVKQHWSVNSCPEEWKYPLSLALRFHNKMSSVAGIAVNVIQNRTLTSDVSEEGGKEVSVLPRALLLSCPVPHLHRWNFCNSLSLRQSDEEEYPYPELVKVVWYKGITYRLTHKNMNSIEIYPGDGSVFKSEGAYFGNYFTYCSIQEGSEEVS
;
A
#
# COMPACT_ATOMS: atom_id res chain seq x y z
N MET A 1 6.30 -19.86 17.71
CA MET A 1 6.05 -19.37 16.34
C MET A 1 7.37 -19.03 15.71
N ALA A 2 7.55 -19.31 14.42
CA ALA A 2 8.81 -19.05 13.75
C ALA A 2 8.97 -17.56 13.48
N ALA A 3 10.13 -17.01 13.85
CA ALA A 3 10.49 -15.64 13.52
C ALA A 3 10.84 -15.54 12.03
N GLU A 4 10.65 -14.35 11.46
CA GLU A 4 10.98 -14.04 10.07
C GLU A 4 12.49 -13.80 9.94
N VAL A 5 13.11 -14.46 8.97
CA VAL A 5 14.52 -14.24 8.61
C VAL A 5 14.63 -13.22 7.50
N GLN A 6 13.74 -13.33 6.52
CA GLN A 6 13.73 -12.52 5.31
C GLN A 6 12.30 -12.27 4.84
N MET A 7 12.03 -11.06 4.36
CA MET A 7 10.84 -10.74 3.58
C MET A 7 11.29 -10.07 2.27
N VAL A 8 10.64 -10.43 1.17
CA VAL A 8 10.91 -9.88 -0.17
C VAL A 8 9.59 -9.44 -0.75
N LEU A 9 9.51 -8.17 -1.14
CA LEU A 9 8.42 -7.59 -1.92
C LEU A 9 8.92 -7.40 -3.36
N TYR A 10 8.16 -7.87 -4.32
CA TYR A 10 8.45 -7.69 -5.74
C TYR A 10 7.68 -6.47 -6.32
N GLU A 11 8.02 -6.04 -7.52
CA GLU A 11 7.40 -4.89 -8.19
C GLU A 11 5.91 -5.08 -8.50
N ASP A 12 5.45 -6.32 -8.61
CA ASP A 12 4.03 -6.65 -8.72
C ASP A 12 3.27 -6.63 -7.38
N ASP A 13 3.94 -6.20 -6.30
CA ASP A 13 3.47 -6.23 -4.91
C ASP A 13 3.17 -7.64 -4.35
N SER A 14 3.68 -8.70 -4.99
CA SER A 14 3.75 -10.03 -4.37
C SER A 14 4.80 -10.07 -3.27
N VAL A 15 4.57 -10.87 -2.23
CA VAL A 15 5.49 -10.98 -1.09
C VAL A 15 5.92 -12.41 -0.90
N GLN A 16 7.17 -12.60 -0.54
CA GLN A 16 7.73 -13.85 -0.06
C GLN A 16 8.38 -13.65 1.31
N VAL A 17 8.06 -14.53 2.24
CA VAL A 17 8.62 -14.55 3.60
C VAL A 17 9.29 -15.89 3.83
N GLN A 18 10.51 -15.84 4.39
CA GLN A 18 11.24 -17.01 4.87
C GLN A 18 11.35 -16.94 6.39
N TYR A 19 11.01 -18.05 7.05
CA TYR A 19 11.05 -18.17 8.50
C TYR A 19 12.28 -18.98 8.98
N VAL A 20 12.62 -18.83 10.26
CA VAL A 20 13.77 -19.50 10.89
C VAL A 20 13.66 -21.03 10.83
N ASP A 21 12.45 -21.57 10.89
CA ASP A 21 12.19 -23.02 10.80
C ASP A 21 12.32 -23.56 9.37
N GLY A 22 12.62 -22.71 8.38
CA GLY A 22 12.73 -23.06 6.97
C GLY A 22 11.39 -23.04 6.21
N SER A 23 10.27 -22.79 6.91
CA SER A 23 8.97 -22.60 6.25
C SER A 23 8.95 -21.31 5.44
N ARG A 24 8.01 -21.22 4.49
CA ARG A 24 7.88 -20.09 3.57
C ARG A 24 6.43 -19.68 3.43
N LEU A 25 6.18 -18.39 3.34
CA LEU A 25 4.88 -17.81 3.01
C LEU A 25 5.01 -16.98 1.75
N GLN A 26 4.06 -17.12 0.83
CA GLN A 26 3.93 -16.28 -0.35
C GLN A 26 2.56 -15.60 -0.34
N LEU A 27 2.52 -14.31 -0.67
CA LEU A 27 1.32 -13.53 -0.90
C LEU A 27 1.19 -13.22 -2.38
N SER A 28 -0.02 -13.39 -2.91
CA SER A 28 -0.35 -12.91 -4.25
C SER A 28 -0.17 -11.38 -4.37
N PRO A 29 0.09 -10.84 -5.58
CA PRO A 29 0.13 -9.41 -5.88
C PRO A 29 -0.99 -8.58 -5.26
N CYS A 30 -2.22 -9.11 -5.31
CA CYS A 30 -3.41 -8.42 -4.82
C CYS A 30 -3.67 -8.62 -3.31
N GLY A 31 -2.82 -9.38 -2.61
CA GLY A 31 -2.99 -9.75 -1.20
C GLY A 31 -4.16 -10.70 -0.89
N SER A 32 -5.00 -11.06 -1.87
CA SER A 32 -6.23 -11.83 -1.64
C SER A 32 -6.01 -13.33 -1.41
N GLU A 33 -4.86 -13.88 -1.80
CA GLU A 33 -4.48 -15.27 -1.58
C GLU A 33 -3.07 -15.37 -1.00
N PHE A 34 -2.85 -16.46 -0.26
CA PHE A 34 -1.54 -16.84 0.22
C PHE A 34 -1.26 -18.34 0.02
N LEU A 35 0.01 -18.68 -0.06
CA LEU A 35 0.54 -20.03 -0.06
C LEU A 35 1.52 -20.15 1.12
N PHE A 36 1.32 -21.14 1.98
CA PHE A 36 2.27 -21.48 3.03
C PHE A 36 2.87 -22.86 2.75
N GLU A 37 4.18 -22.95 2.81
CA GLU A 37 4.98 -24.16 2.56
C GLU A 37 5.74 -24.50 3.83
N LYS A 38 5.46 -25.66 4.42
CA LYS A 38 6.17 -26.13 5.61
C LYS A 38 7.57 -26.59 5.24
N ALA A 39 8.50 -26.44 6.19
CA ALA A 39 9.82 -27.03 6.04
C ALA A 39 9.72 -28.57 5.98
N PRO A 40 10.38 -29.22 5.01
CA PRO A 40 10.43 -30.66 4.98
C PRO A 40 11.14 -31.17 6.24
N PRO A 41 10.67 -32.27 6.87
CA PRO A 41 11.35 -32.85 8.01
C PRO A 41 12.78 -33.28 7.62
N VAL A 42 13.70 -33.32 8.59
CA VAL A 42 15.10 -33.69 8.35
C VAL A 42 15.25 -35.09 7.73
N SER A 43 14.29 -35.97 8.00
CA SER A 43 14.20 -37.33 7.45
C SER A 43 13.47 -37.42 6.11
N ALA A 44 12.95 -36.32 5.57
CA ALA A 44 12.21 -36.31 4.32
C ALA A 44 13.10 -36.73 3.16
N HIS A 45 12.53 -37.51 2.25
CA HIS A 45 13.24 -37.86 1.02
C HIS A 45 13.38 -36.61 0.13
N PRO A 46 14.50 -36.39 -0.59
CA PRO A 46 14.67 -35.22 -1.45
C PRO A 46 13.60 -35.04 -2.53
N LEU A 47 12.91 -36.12 -2.93
CA LEU A 47 11.80 -36.08 -3.90
C LEU A 47 10.41 -35.87 -3.24
N GLU A 48 10.34 -35.91 -1.92
CA GLU A 48 9.10 -35.68 -1.19
C GLU A 48 8.71 -34.21 -1.33
N GLN A 49 7.47 -33.98 -1.78
CA GLN A 49 6.98 -32.61 -1.93
C GLN A 49 6.67 -32.01 -0.56
N PRO A 50 7.09 -30.77 -0.29
CA PRO A 50 6.74 -30.08 0.95
C PRO A 50 5.22 -29.99 1.14
N GLU A 51 4.76 -30.08 2.38
CA GLU A 51 3.36 -29.83 2.70
C GLU A 51 3.02 -28.37 2.42
N ARG A 52 2.03 -28.14 1.57
CA ARG A 52 1.62 -26.82 1.11
C ARG A 52 0.15 -26.57 1.38
N ILE A 53 -0.18 -25.34 1.73
CA ILE A 53 -1.55 -24.90 1.87
C ILE A 53 -1.74 -23.58 1.13
N ARG A 54 -2.73 -23.53 0.25
CA ARG A 54 -3.14 -22.32 -0.47
C ARG A 54 -4.55 -21.96 -0.04
N GLN A 55 -4.73 -20.72 0.41
CA GLN A 55 -6.01 -20.24 0.91
C GLN A 55 -6.22 -18.77 0.53
N ARG A 56 -7.48 -18.34 0.53
CA ARG A 56 -7.81 -16.92 0.46
C ARG A 56 -7.49 -16.26 1.80
N THR A 57 -6.83 -15.12 1.74
CA THR A 57 -6.32 -14.37 2.90
C THR A 57 -7.43 -14.00 3.88
N HIS A 58 -8.61 -13.59 3.37
CA HIS A 58 -9.76 -13.27 4.22
C HIS A 58 -10.28 -14.45 5.07
N PHE A 59 -10.04 -15.70 4.63
CA PHE A 59 -10.48 -16.92 5.32
C PHE A 59 -9.34 -17.62 6.07
N VAL A 60 -8.26 -16.90 6.37
CA VAL A 60 -7.12 -17.45 7.12
C VAL A 60 -7.56 -18.04 8.47
N ILE A 61 -7.04 -19.21 8.77
CA ILE A 61 -7.24 -19.86 10.08
C ILE A 61 -6.24 -19.33 11.12
N SER A 62 -6.54 -19.51 12.40
CA SER A 62 -5.69 -19.04 13.51
C SER A 62 -4.23 -19.46 13.39
N THR A 63 -3.96 -20.66 12.88
CA THR A 63 -2.62 -21.23 12.70
C THR A 63 -1.67 -20.35 11.88
N TYR A 64 -2.17 -19.62 10.88
CA TYR A 64 -1.35 -18.81 9.97
C TYR A 64 -1.63 -17.31 10.09
N ARG A 65 -2.54 -16.91 10.98
CA ARG A 65 -3.09 -15.55 11.02
C ARG A 65 -2.01 -14.52 11.35
N GLU A 66 -1.15 -14.80 12.31
CA GLU A 66 -0.10 -13.85 12.72
C GLU A 66 0.99 -13.69 11.66
N GLN A 67 1.46 -14.80 11.08
CA GLN A 67 2.41 -14.76 9.95
C GLN A 67 1.85 -13.96 8.78
N LEU A 68 0.58 -14.19 8.45
CA LEU A 68 -0.09 -13.51 7.37
C LEU A 68 -0.27 -12.02 7.66
N GLN A 69 -0.59 -11.65 8.89
CA GLN A 69 -0.72 -10.26 9.30
C GLN A 69 0.60 -9.52 9.15
N ARG A 70 1.72 -10.07 9.63
CA ARG A 70 3.05 -9.44 9.47
C ARG A 70 3.48 -9.32 8.02
N ALA A 71 3.20 -10.35 7.20
CA ALA A 71 3.46 -10.30 5.76
C ALA A 71 2.63 -9.21 5.06
N LEU A 72 1.36 -9.04 5.45
CA LEU A 72 0.50 -7.97 4.96
C LEU A 72 0.93 -6.59 5.45
N ASP A 73 1.38 -6.46 6.70
CA ASP A 73 1.89 -5.19 7.24
C ASP A 73 3.16 -4.76 6.48
N PHE A 74 4.06 -5.71 6.19
CA PHE A 74 5.21 -5.48 5.34
C PHE A 74 4.79 -5.07 3.92
N ARG A 75 3.88 -5.83 3.27
CA ARG A 75 3.35 -5.49 1.94
C ARG A 75 2.77 -4.08 1.93
N ASN A 76 1.82 -3.81 2.83
CA ASN A 76 1.06 -2.57 2.88
C ASN A 76 1.93 -1.36 3.21
N SER A 77 3.09 -1.57 3.83
CA SER A 77 4.08 -0.52 4.10
C SER A 77 4.76 0.03 2.85
N PHE A 78 4.80 -0.73 1.75
CA PHE A 78 5.56 -0.36 0.54
C PHE A 78 4.75 -0.51 -0.76
N ALA A 79 3.61 -1.18 -0.72
CA ALA A 79 2.67 -1.30 -1.83
C ALA A 79 1.89 0.00 -2.04
N THR A 80 1.56 0.31 -3.29
CA THR A 80 0.77 1.50 -3.65
C THR A 80 -0.64 1.42 -3.05
N CYS A 81 -1.27 0.24 -3.18
CA CYS A 81 -2.61 -0.02 -2.66
C CYS A 81 -2.55 -1.11 -1.57
N PRO A 82 -3.04 -0.84 -0.36
CA PRO A 82 -3.02 -1.81 0.72
C PRO A 82 -4.09 -2.89 0.53
N PHE A 83 -3.84 -4.10 1.01
CA PHE A 83 -4.88 -5.12 1.17
C PHE A 83 -5.38 -5.08 2.62
N LEU A 84 -6.64 -4.67 2.82
CA LEU A 84 -7.23 -4.46 4.14
C LEU A 84 -8.49 -5.29 4.28
N SER A 85 -8.38 -6.43 4.95
CA SER A 85 -9.52 -7.31 5.22
C SER A 85 -10.00 -7.16 6.65
N GLU A 86 -11.31 -6.97 6.82
CA GLU A 86 -11.92 -6.82 8.14
C GLU A 86 -11.68 -8.03 9.06
N SER A 87 -11.62 -9.24 8.52
CA SER A 87 -11.38 -10.46 9.33
C SER A 87 -9.97 -10.54 9.91
N ILE A 88 -9.00 -9.87 9.28
CA ILE A 88 -7.60 -9.91 9.68
C ILE A 88 -7.33 -8.78 10.66
N ILE A 89 -7.80 -7.57 10.34
CA ILE A 89 -7.57 -6.36 11.15
C ILE A 89 -8.10 -6.56 12.58
N PRO A 90 -7.27 -6.31 13.61
CA PRO A 90 -7.70 -6.37 15.00
C PRO A 90 -8.85 -5.40 15.29
N PRO A 91 -9.79 -5.74 16.19
CA PRO A 91 -10.95 -4.87 16.48
C PRO A 91 -10.54 -3.50 17.02
N GLU A 92 -9.43 -3.39 17.75
CA GLU A 92 -8.90 -2.14 18.30
C GLU A 92 -8.44 -1.17 17.20
N GLY A 93 -8.03 -1.71 16.05
CA GLY A 93 -7.58 -0.95 14.89
C GLY A 93 -8.71 -0.46 13.99
N LYS A 94 -9.97 -0.82 14.27
CA LYS A 94 -11.13 -0.49 13.44
C LYS A 94 -11.81 0.78 13.92
N LYS A 95 -11.97 1.73 13.02
CA LYS A 95 -12.77 2.95 13.21
C LYS A 95 -14.05 2.86 12.40
N ARG A 96 -15.19 3.15 13.02
CA ARG A 96 -16.50 3.20 12.37
C ARG A 96 -16.84 4.65 12.06
N ILE A 97 -17.02 4.95 10.78
CA ILE A 97 -17.27 6.31 10.29
C ILE A 97 -18.49 6.28 9.37
N PHE A 98 -19.35 7.28 9.49
CA PHE A 98 -20.61 7.36 8.73
C PHE A 98 -20.47 7.98 7.34
N ILE A 99 -19.34 8.64 7.09
CA ILE A 99 -19.04 9.35 5.85
C ILE A 99 -17.82 8.67 5.22
N ASP A 100 -17.88 8.50 3.90
CA ASP A 100 -16.73 7.98 3.15
C ASP A 100 -15.67 9.06 3.01
N ILE A 101 -14.44 8.74 3.41
CA ILE A 101 -13.28 9.62 3.35
C ILE A 101 -12.43 9.14 2.17
N SER A 102 -12.56 9.83 1.04
CA SER A 102 -11.77 9.57 -0.17
C SER A 102 -10.62 10.56 -0.35
N GLU A 103 -10.68 11.70 0.32
CA GLU A 103 -9.77 12.82 0.11
C GLU A 103 -9.45 13.49 1.45
N VAL A 104 -8.25 14.05 1.56
CA VAL A 104 -7.79 14.82 2.72
C VAL A 104 -7.27 16.16 2.27
N ARG A 105 -7.42 17.16 3.14
CA ARG A 105 -6.93 18.52 2.91
C ARG A 105 -5.73 18.81 3.79
N TRP A 106 -4.69 19.34 3.18
CA TRP A 106 -3.46 19.75 3.83
C TRP A 106 -3.49 21.24 4.20
N PRO A 107 -2.68 21.67 5.18
CA PRO A 107 -2.55 23.09 5.50
C PRO A 107 -1.96 23.84 4.31
N SER A 108 -2.38 25.10 4.13
CA SER A 108 -1.79 25.97 3.11
C SER A 108 -0.39 26.40 3.51
N LEU A 109 0.37 26.93 2.55
CA LEU A 109 1.74 27.41 2.75
C LEU A 109 1.87 28.52 3.80
N ASP A 110 0.78 29.27 4.02
CA ASP A 110 0.70 30.41 4.95
C ASP A 110 -0.10 30.08 6.22
N ALA A 111 -0.49 28.83 6.41
CA ALA A 111 -1.30 28.40 7.55
C ALA A 111 -0.52 28.44 8.88
N ASP A 112 -1.28 28.55 9.97
CA ASP A 112 -0.79 28.59 11.34
C ASP A 112 -0.01 27.31 11.71
N ASP A 113 1.05 27.47 12.52
CA ASP A 113 2.05 26.44 12.85
C ASP A 113 1.45 25.23 13.59
N GLY A 114 0.21 25.34 14.07
CA GLY A 114 -0.46 24.29 14.84
C GLY A 114 -0.61 22.93 14.12
N MET A 115 -0.55 22.90 12.78
CA MET A 115 -0.67 21.66 11.99
C MET A 115 0.68 21.07 11.56
N ILE A 116 1.77 21.81 11.79
CA ILE A 116 3.13 21.40 11.48
C ILE A 116 3.92 21.41 12.78
N CYS A 117 4.20 20.25 13.33
CA CYS A 117 5.02 20.17 14.54
C CYS A 117 6.40 19.60 14.24
N MET A 118 7.41 20.15 14.91
CA MET A 118 8.75 19.57 14.94
C MET A 118 8.99 18.97 16.31
N GLN A 119 9.24 17.67 16.37
CA GLN A 119 9.60 16.97 17.60
C GLN A 119 10.87 16.16 17.35
N SER A 120 11.92 16.44 18.12
CA SER A 120 13.19 15.71 18.04
C SER A 120 13.79 15.64 16.62
N GLY A 121 13.66 16.71 15.84
CA GLY A 121 14.13 16.77 14.45
C GLY A 121 13.25 16.07 13.40
N MET A 122 12.12 15.48 13.81
CA MET A 122 11.09 15.00 12.89
C MET A 122 10.05 16.10 12.66
N VAL A 123 9.77 16.41 11.40
CA VAL A 123 8.66 17.28 11.01
C VAL A 123 7.43 16.44 10.75
N LYS A 124 6.32 16.76 11.40
CA LYS A 124 5.02 16.11 11.19
C LYS A 124 4.03 17.13 10.66
N ILE A 125 3.40 16.81 9.53
CA ILE A 125 2.33 17.59 8.92
C ILE A 125 1.04 16.80 9.02
N SER A 126 0.01 17.39 9.63
CA SER A 126 -1.30 16.76 9.76
C SER A 126 -2.29 17.37 8.78
N SER A 127 -3.19 16.55 8.24
CA SER A 127 -4.31 17.04 7.44
C SER A 127 -5.30 17.81 8.33
N LEU A 128 -5.99 18.79 7.76
CA LEU A 128 -6.93 19.68 8.46
C LEU A 128 -8.12 18.91 9.07
N ASP A 129 -8.47 17.79 8.46
CA ASP A 129 -9.54 16.89 8.88
C ASP A 129 -9.03 15.75 9.81
N GLY A 130 -7.73 15.65 10.05
CA GLY A 130 -7.13 14.68 10.96
C GLY A 130 -7.16 13.22 10.47
N HIS A 131 -7.45 13.00 9.19
CA HIS A 131 -7.51 11.66 8.59
C HIS A 131 -6.20 11.20 7.95
N ALA A 132 -5.21 12.09 7.82
CA ALA A 132 -3.86 11.75 7.38
C ALA A 132 -2.79 12.61 8.06
N TYR A 133 -1.57 12.11 8.12
CA TYR A 133 -0.39 12.90 8.48
C TYR A 133 0.87 12.31 7.84
N LEU A 134 1.82 13.19 7.53
CA LEU A 134 3.13 12.87 6.99
C LEU A 134 4.19 13.15 8.06
N CYS A 135 5.14 12.24 8.21
CA CYS A 135 6.30 12.37 9.10
C CYS A 135 7.59 12.34 8.27
N LEU A 136 8.39 13.39 8.36
CA LEU A 136 9.68 13.55 7.71
C LEU A 136 10.78 13.60 8.78
N PRO A 137 11.64 12.57 8.90
CA PRO A 137 12.80 12.58 9.79
C PRO A 137 13.87 13.60 9.37
N LYS A 138 14.77 13.94 10.30
CA LYS A 138 15.91 14.85 10.09
C LYS A 138 16.81 14.48 8.89
N SER A 139 16.94 13.17 8.60
CA SER A 139 17.74 12.67 7.48
C SER A 139 17.16 13.02 6.11
N GLN A 140 15.86 13.28 6.00
CA GLN A 140 15.16 13.64 4.76
C GLN A 140 15.36 12.68 3.57
N HIS A 141 15.72 11.42 3.84
CA HIS A 141 15.91 10.41 2.79
C HIS A 141 14.66 9.57 2.54
N GLU A 142 13.93 9.27 3.61
CA GLU A 142 12.61 8.66 3.54
C GLU A 142 11.62 9.44 4.39
N PHE A 143 10.35 9.25 4.08
CA PHE A 143 9.25 9.79 4.87
C PHE A 143 8.21 8.69 5.09
N THR A 144 7.43 8.87 6.15
CA THR A 144 6.32 7.98 6.46
C THR A 144 5.02 8.73 6.31
N VAL A 145 4.01 8.10 5.72
CA VAL A 145 2.65 8.62 5.70
C VAL A 145 1.74 7.69 6.49
N HIS A 146 0.91 8.29 7.33
CA HIS A 146 -0.18 7.62 8.00
C HIS A 146 -1.50 8.18 7.49
N PHE A 147 -2.39 7.32 7.05
CA PHE A 147 -3.70 7.76 6.57
C PHE A 147 -4.77 6.74 6.91
N LEU A 148 -6.00 7.24 6.97
CA LEU A 148 -7.16 6.41 7.23
C LEU A 148 -7.65 5.78 5.93
N CYS A 149 -7.66 4.45 5.85
CA CYS A 149 -8.07 3.73 4.65
C CYS A 149 -9.32 2.90 4.92
N LYS A 150 -10.27 2.93 3.98
CA LYS A 150 -11.49 2.14 4.04
C LYS A 150 -11.15 0.66 3.93
N VAL A 151 -11.65 -0.13 4.87
CA VAL A 151 -11.46 -1.58 4.88
C VAL A 151 -12.33 -2.23 3.81
N SER A 152 -11.78 -3.19 3.08
CA SER A 152 -12.53 -3.95 2.10
C SER A 152 -13.52 -4.88 2.80
N GLN A 153 -14.80 -4.63 2.57
CA GLN A 153 -15.91 -5.40 3.12
C GLN A 153 -16.50 -6.31 2.06
N LYS A 154 -17.19 -7.37 2.49
CA LYS A 154 -18.06 -8.11 1.58
C LYS A 154 -19.21 -7.18 1.20
N PRO A 155 -19.62 -7.14 -0.08
CA PRO A 155 -20.85 -6.45 -0.41
C PRO A 155 -21.97 -7.10 0.40
N ASP A 156 -22.68 -6.30 1.19
CA ASP A 156 -23.86 -6.76 1.90
C ASP A 156 -24.83 -7.34 0.87
N SER A 157 -25.27 -8.58 1.10
CA SER A 157 -26.24 -9.27 0.23
C SER A 157 -27.63 -8.60 0.21
N SER A 158 -27.78 -7.41 0.81
CA SER A 158 -29.00 -6.60 0.83
C SER A 158 -29.12 -5.65 -0.37
N VAL A 159 -28.07 -5.45 -1.16
CA VAL A 159 -28.12 -4.65 -2.41
C VAL A 159 -28.46 -5.56 -3.61
N VAL A 160 -29.60 -6.24 -3.53
CA VAL A 160 -30.26 -6.83 -4.71
C VAL A 160 -31.73 -6.44 -4.63
N LEU A 161 -32.06 -5.18 -4.90
CA LEU A 161 -33.42 -4.74 -5.21
C LEU A 161 -33.36 -3.33 -5.84
N SER A 162 -33.18 -3.25 -7.15
CA SER A 162 -34.04 -2.42 -8.05
C SER A 162 -33.57 -2.47 -9.52
N GLU A 163 -33.37 -3.65 -10.09
CA GLU A 163 -33.60 -3.76 -11.53
C GLU A 163 -35.10 -3.93 -11.73
N LYS A 164 -35.77 -2.79 -11.94
CA LYS A 164 -37.16 -2.72 -12.33
C LYS A 164 -37.33 -3.53 -13.61
N ASN A 165 -37.99 -4.67 -13.47
CA ASN A 165 -38.60 -5.44 -14.55
C ASN A 165 -39.41 -4.50 -15.45
N ASN A 166 -38.84 -4.13 -16.60
CA ASN A 166 -39.64 -3.67 -17.72
C ASN A 166 -40.15 -4.92 -18.44
N GLN A 167 -41.43 -5.17 -18.18
CA GLN A 167 -42.24 -6.21 -18.76
C GLN A 167 -42.34 -6.00 -20.28
N VAL A 168 -41.79 -6.92 -21.07
CA VAL A 168 -42.25 -7.16 -22.45
C VAL A 168 -42.52 -8.64 -22.60
N LYS A 169 -43.81 -8.96 -22.77
CA LYS A 169 -44.32 -10.29 -23.09
C LYS A 169 -43.91 -10.68 -24.50
N LYS A 170 -43.39 -11.90 -24.71
CA LYS A 170 -43.78 -12.76 -25.84
C LYS A 170 -43.33 -14.22 -25.65
N ASP A 171 -44.35 -15.03 -25.43
CA ASP A 171 -44.65 -16.41 -25.84
C ASP A 171 -43.56 -17.49 -26.08
N LYS A 172 -43.91 -18.65 -25.49
CA LYS A 172 -43.45 -20.04 -25.56
C LYS A 172 -42.87 -20.54 -26.90
N LEU A 173 -41.80 -21.35 -26.87
CA LEU A 173 -41.81 -22.84 -26.97
C LEU A 173 -40.38 -23.42 -27.25
N VAL A 174 -39.96 -24.35 -26.37
CA VAL A 174 -39.08 -25.55 -26.50
C VAL A 174 -38.16 -25.74 -27.74
N GLU A 175 -36.85 -25.96 -27.53
CA GLU A 175 -36.10 -27.22 -27.80
C GLU A 175 -34.55 -27.06 -27.89
N LYS A 176 -33.87 -27.92 -27.10
CA LYS A 176 -32.62 -28.69 -27.31
C LYS A 176 -31.39 -28.16 -28.10
N ALA A 177 -30.27 -28.61 -27.51
CA ALA A 177 -29.01 -29.10 -28.11
C ALA A 177 -27.90 -28.09 -28.40
N GLY A 178 -26.71 -28.48 -27.96
CA GLY A 178 -25.51 -27.66 -27.96
C GLY A 178 -24.74 -27.66 -29.27
N LYS A 179 -23.63 -26.90 -29.26
CA LYS A 179 -22.42 -27.19 -30.02
C LYS A 179 -21.30 -26.22 -29.61
N ILE A 180 -20.13 -26.82 -29.51
CA ILE A 180 -18.79 -26.25 -29.46
C ILE A 180 -18.58 -25.32 -30.68
N CYS A 181 -17.80 -24.25 -30.51
CA CYS A 181 -16.91 -23.81 -31.58
C CYS A 181 -15.69 -23.03 -31.05
N THR A 182 -14.66 -23.09 -31.88
CA THR A 182 -13.24 -23.06 -31.58
C THR A 182 -12.57 -21.83 -32.18
N TYR A 183 -11.43 -21.46 -31.59
CA TYR A 183 -10.26 -20.75 -32.15
C TYR A 183 -10.39 -19.36 -32.82
N GLY A 184 -9.66 -18.41 -32.21
CA GLY A 184 -8.51 -17.77 -32.87
C GLY A 184 -8.71 -16.34 -33.39
N GLN A 185 -7.98 -15.38 -32.84
CA GLN A 185 -6.86 -14.73 -33.55
C GLN A 185 -6.20 -13.59 -32.73
N ARG A 186 -4.89 -13.56 -32.92
CA ARG A 186 -3.84 -12.62 -32.51
C ARG A 186 -4.13 -11.18 -32.93
N LEU A 187 -4.06 -10.23 -32.01
CA LEU A 187 -3.89 -8.80 -32.31
C LEU A 187 -2.98 -8.12 -31.27
N LYS A 188 -2.27 -7.12 -31.77
CA LYS A 188 -1.07 -6.47 -31.23
C LYS A 188 -1.35 -5.67 -29.96
N ASN A 189 -0.49 -5.77 -28.96
CA ASN A 189 -0.54 -4.94 -27.75
C ASN A 189 0.05 -3.55 -28.06
N LYS A 190 -0.85 -2.55 -28.09
CA LYS A 190 -0.52 -1.17 -27.76
C LYS A 190 -1.01 -0.90 -26.34
N GLU A 191 -0.28 -0.05 -25.65
CA GLU A 191 -0.39 0.32 -24.24
C GLU A 191 -1.83 0.62 -23.81
N ASN A 192 -2.26 0.00 -22.71
CA ASN A 192 -3.54 0.28 -22.07
C ASN A 192 -3.32 1.24 -20.89
N GLU A 193 -3.49 2.54 -21.14
CA GLU A 193 -3.99 3.46 -20.12
C GLU A 193 -5.44 3.06 -19.79
N LEU A 194 -5.68 2.56 -18.58
CA LEU A 194 -7.04 2.33 -18.10
C LEU A 194 -7.56 3.58 -17.38
N HIS A 195 -8.24 4.42 -18.16
CA HIS A 195 -9.03 5.55 -17.73
C HIS A 195 -10.31 5.07 -17.02
N TYR A 196 -10.41 5.25 -15.71
CA TYR A 196 -11.68 5.08 -14.98
C TYR A 196 -12.50 6.37 -15.07
N GLN A 197 -13.57 6.35 -15.87
CA GLN A 197 -14.54 7.42 -15.92
C GLN A 197 -15.35 7.49 -14.62
N MET A 198 -15.28 8.66 -13.99
CA MET A 198 -15.87 9.02 -12.72
C MET A 198 -17.28 9.59 -12.94
N MET A 199 -18.32 9.03 -12.29
CA MET A 199 -19.59 9.74 -12.12
C MET A 199 -19.46 10.67 -10.91
N ASN A 200 -19.30 11.96 -11.18
CA ASN A 200 -19.44 13.02 -10.19
C ASN A 200 -20.93 13.32 -9.98
N SER A 201 -21.45 13.16 -8.77
CA SER A 201 -22.72 13.78 -8.37
C SER A 201 -22.44 15.17 -7.78
N LYS A 202 -23.01 16.20 -8.40
CA LYS A 202 -22.89 17.62 -8.02
C LYS A 202 -23.67 17.98 -6.73
N GLU A 203 -23.21 19.07 -6.13
CA GLU A 203 -23.62 19.84 -4.94
C GLU A 203 -25.12 19.99 -4.59
N PRO A 204 -25.44 20.40 -3.34
CA PRO A 204 -26.78 20.37 -2.77
C PRO A 204 -27.60 21.64 -3.06
N LEU A 205 -28.87 21.46 -3.43
CA LEU A 205 -29.85 22.54 -3.55
C LEU A 205 -30.58 22.76 -2.23
N GLU A 206 -30.49 23.99 -1.71
CA GLU A 206 -31.25 24.51 -0.58
C GLU A 206 -32.75 24.20 -0.67
N LYS A 207 -33.38 23.79 0.45
CA LYS A 207 -34.83 23.94 0.64
C LYS A 207 -35.19 24.47 2.02
N LYS A 208 -36.04 25.48 1.97
CA LYS A 208 -36.52 26.41 2.99
C LYS A 208 -37.34 25.76 4.10
N SER A 209 -37.32 26.42 5.25
CA SER A 209 -38.15 26.20 6.43
C SER A 209 -39.65 26.24 6.14
N CYS A 210 -40.42 25.38 6.82
CA CYS A 210 -41.78 25.71 7.28
C CYS A 210 -42.03 25.03 8.64
N VAL A 211 -42.32 25.85 9.65
CA VAL A 211 -42.95 25.46 10.91
C VAL A 211 -44.45 25.28 10.67
N ASN A 212 -45.06 24.22 11.22
CA ASN A 212 -46.33 24.25 11.97
C ASN A 212 -46.76 22.84 12.43
N GLY A 213 -46.88 22.69 13.75
CA GLY A 213 -48.11 22.24 14.44
C GLY A 213 -48.67 20.82 14.26
N THR A 214 -48.43 20.02 15.31
CA THR A 214 -49.44 19.23 16.06
C THR A 214 -49.83 17.81 15.61
N GLU A 215 -49.58 16.89 16.55
CA GLU A 215 -50.25 15.61 16.88
C GLU A 215 -50.22 14.41 15.92
N GLY A 216 -49.46 13.40 16.37
CA GLY A 216 -50.02 12.07 16.68
C GLY A 216 -50.39 11.16 15.51
N ARG A 217 -49.42 10.40 15.00
CA ARG A 217 -49.67 9.04 14.48
C ARG A 217 -48.39 8.22 14.43
N GLU A 218 -48.44 7.00 14.98
CA GLU A 218 -47.39 5.98 14.92
C GLU A 218 -46.81 5.84 13.51
N GLY A 219 -45.54 6.22 13.36
CA GLY A 219 -44.74 5.98 12.17
C GLY A 219 -43.91 4.73 12.37
N LEU A 220 -44.13 3.73 11.51
CA LEU A 220 -43.27 2.57 11.31
C LEU A 220 -41.79 2.98 11.32
N PRO A 221 -40.87 2.20 11.91
CA PRO A 221 -39.45 2.52 11.84
C PRO A 221 -39.03 2.47 10.37
N LEU A 222 -38.64 3.62 9.81
CA LEU A 222 -37.85 3.63 8.59
C LEU A 222 -36.60 2.77 8.83
N PRO A 223 -36.17 1.94 7.88
CA PRO A 223 -34.91 1.24 7.99
C PRO A 223 -33.79 2.28 7.92
N ASP A 224 -33.32 2.72 9.08
CA ASP A 224 -32.13 3.56 9.23
C ASP A 224 -30.90 2.68 9.00
N THR A 225 -30.72 2.21 7.75
CA THR A 225 -29.48 1.58 7.33
C THR A 225 -28.42 2.67 7.16
N LYS A 226 -27.92 3.18 8.28
CA LYS A 226 -26.70 3.99 8.31
C LYS A 226 -25.54 3.10 7.89
N HIS A 227 -25.20 3.15 6.60
CA HIS A 227 -24.03 2.46 6.05
C HIS A 227 -22.78 2.99 6.77
N THR A 228 -22.36 2.25 7.79
CA THR A 228 -21.19 2.59 8.57
C THR A 228 -19.99 1.99 7.86
N CYS A 229 -19.10 2.86 7.38
CA CYS A 229 -17.86 2.43 6.77
C CYS A 229 -16.85 2.08 7.87
N ILE A 230 -16.14 0.97 7.68
CA ILE A 230 -15.05 0.58 8.57
C ILE A 230 -13.73 1.06 7.97
N TYR A 231 -12.92 1.68 8.81
CA TYR A 231 -11.65 2.29 8.47
C TYR A 231 -10.55 1.78 9.39
N THR A 232 -9.30 1.84 8.93
CA THR A 232 -8.13 1.58 9.77
C THR A 232 -6.98 2.49 9.37
N TRP A 233 -6.03 2.70 10.28
CA TRP A 233 -4.82 3.45 9.97
C TRP A 233 -3.85 2.57 9.19
N VAL A 234 -3.36 3.09 8.08
CA VAL A 234 -2.30 2.48 7.27
C VAL A 234 -1.05 3.34 7.41
N LYS A 235 0.10 2.68 7.58
CA LYS A 235 1.43 3.29 7.57
C LYS A 235 2.14 2.87 6.29
N GLN A 236 2.60 3.83 5.49
CA GLN A 236 3.42 3.60 4.31
C GLN A 236 4.76 4.31 4.42
N HIS A 237 5.81 3.73 3.85
CA HIS A 237 7.16 4.27 3.81
C HIS A 237 7.57 4.52 2.38
N TRP A 238 8.09 5.72 2.12
CA TRP A 238 8.45 6.17 0.79
C TRP A 238 9.84 6.82 0.81
N SER A 239 10.63 6.60 -0.24
CA SER A 239 11.84 7.40 -0.50
C SER A 239 11.40 8.78 -0.96
N VAL A 240 12.07 9.83 -0.50
CA VAL A 240 11.82 11.21 -0.95
C VAL A 240 11.99 11.33 -2.48
N ASN A 241 12.88 10.55 -3.08
CA ASN A 241 13.16 10.56 -4.52
C ASN A 241 12.08 9.84 -5.37
N SER A 242 11.24 9.02 -4.73
CA SER A 242 10.19 8.23 -5.38
C SER A 242 8.84 8.46 -4.70
N CYS A 243 8.54 9.72 -4.38
CA CYS A 243 7.28 10.13 -3.78
C CYS A 243 6.10 9.94 -4.76
N PRO A 244 5.02 9.27 -4.36
CA PRO A 244 3.75 9.24 -5.10
C PRO A 244 3.14 10.64 -5.24
N GLU A 245 2.33 10.85 -6.30
CA GLU A 245 1.69 12.14 -6.60
C GLU A 245 0.83 12.65 -5.44
N GLU A 246 0.13 11.75 -4.76
CA GLU A 246 -0.77 12.06 -3.65
C GLU A 246 -0.04 12.69 -2.46
N TRP A 247 1.26 12.43 -2.31
CA TRP A 247 2.04 12.88 -1.17
C TRP A 247 3.05 13.98 -1.51
N LYS A 248 3.12 14.43 -2.77
CA LYS A 248 4.07 15.48 -3.18
C LYS A 248 3.83 16.81 -2.46
N TYR A 249 2.57 17.22 -2.35
CA TYR A 249 2.22 18.47 -1.67
C TYR A 249 2.57 18.47 -0.17
N PRO A 250 2.11 17.50 0.65
CA PRO A 250 2.51 17.47 2.06
C PRO A 250 4.02 17.27 2.26
N LEU A 251 4.71 16.56 1.35
CA LEU A 251 6.16 16.42 1.43
C LEU A 251 6.88 17.76 1.18
N SER A 252 6.43 18.55 0.19
CA SER A 252 7.04 19.86 -0.09
C SER A 252 6.87 20.83 1.07
N LEU A 253 5.71 20.80 1.76
CA LEU A 253 5.49 21.54 3.00
C LEU A 253 6.49 21.13 4.09
N ALA A 254 6.71 19.82 4.26
CA ALA A 254 7.60 19.31 5.31
C ALA A 254 9.05 19.71 5.06
N LEU A 255 9.51 19.61 3.81
CA LEU A 255 10.85 20.04 3.40
C LEU A 255 11.04 21.55 3.58
N ARG A 256 10.06 22.35 3.17
CA ARG A 256 10.11 23.82 3.33
C ARG A 256 10.18 24.22 4.80
N PHE A 257 9.36 23.59 5.64
CA PHE A 257 9.36 23.84 7.08
C PHE A 257 10.70 23.47 7.72
N HIS A 258 11.23 22.29 7.38
CA HIS A 258 12.54 21.84 7.86
C HIS A 258 13.65 22.84 7.48
N ASN A 259 13.66 23.32 6.24
CA ASN A 259 14.64 24.30 5.75
C ASN A 259 14.53 25.66 6.45
N LYS A 260 13.29 26.14 6.66
CA LYS A 260 13.02 27.38 7.41
C LYS A 260 13.53 27.27 8.85
N MET A 261 13.31 26.13 9.50
CA MET A 261 13.74 25.95 10.88
C MET A 261 15.26 25.79 11.00
N SER A 262 15.89 25.11 10.05
CA SER A 262 17.36 25.00 9.99
C SER A 262 18.04 26.35 9.81
N SER A 263 17.45 27.27 9.01
CA SER A 263 18.02 28.60 8.80
C SER A 263 17.83 29.51 10.01
N VAL A 264 16.69 29.41 10.71
CA VAL A 264 16.42 30.16 11.95
C VAL A 264 17.30 29.67 13.11
N ALA A 265 17.61 28.38 13.18
CA ALA A 265 18.43 27.79 14.24
C ALA A 265 19.94 28.12 14.14
N GLY A 266 20.38 28.85 13.10
CA GLY A 266 21.79 29.23 12.93
C GLY A 266 22.75 28.03 12.72
N ILE A 267 22.22 26.83 12.49
CA ILE A 267 23.02 25.63 12.24
C ILE A 267 23.50 25.72 10.79
N ALA A 268 24.69 26.29 10.61
CA ALA A 268 25.44 26.18 9.37
C ALA A 268 25.84 24.71 9.18
N VAL A 269 25.00 23.94 8.51
CA VAL A 269 25.40 22.62 8.04
C VAL A 269 26.44 22.85 6.95
N ASN A 270 27.71 22.59 7.27
CA ASN A 270 28.76 22.39 6.28
C ASN A 270 28.43 21.10 5.50
N VAL A 271 27.47 21.19 4.57
CA VAL A 271 27.24 20.17 3.55
C VAL A 271 28.35 20.31 2.52
N ILE A 272 29.49 19.68 2.79
CA ILE A 272 30.45 19.35 1.75
C ILE A 272 29.90 18.10 1.05
N GLN A 273 29.62 18.22 -0.25
CA GLN A 273 29.09 17.21 -1.19
C GLN A 273 27.58 16.92 -1.01
N ASN A 274 26.67 17.16 -1.95
CA ASN A 274 26.78 17.46 -3.37
C ASN A 274 25.66 18.42 -3.76
N ARG A 275 26.05 19.50 -4.45
CA ARG A 275 25.18 20.41 -5.20
C ARG A 275 24.64 19.71 -6.45
N THR A 276 23.93 18.61 -6.25
CA THR A 276 23.32 17.83 -7.32
C THR A 276 21.81 17.88 -7.15
N LEU A 277 21.22 18.84 -7.85
CA LEU A 277 19.81 18.93 -8.18
C LEU A 277 18.83 19.06 -6.99
N THR A 278 18.85 20.23 -6.35
CA THR A 278 17.63 21.03 -6.33
C THR A 278 17.30 21.42 -7.78
N SER A 279 16.79 20.47 -8.56
CA SER A 279 16.29 20.73 -9.91
C SER A 279 14.96 20.02 -9.99
N ASP A 280 13.92 20.84 -10.12
CA ASP A 280 12.55 20.47 -10.45
C ASP A 280 11.74 19.68 -9.40
N VAL A 281 11.85 20.04 -8.11
CA VAL A 281 10.57 20.27 -7.41
C VAL A 281 10.12 21.65 -7.89
N SER A 282 9.56 21.67 -9.10
CA SER A 282 8.81 22.79 -9.61
C SER A 282 7.91 23.27 -8.47
N GLU A 283 7.80 24.58 -8.28
CA GLU A 283 6.70 25.21 -7.53
C GLU A 283 5.37 25.00 -8.29
N GLU A 284 5.16 23.79 -8.81
CA GLU A 284 3.89 23.33 -9.28
C GLU A 284 3.03 23.27 -8.03
N GLY A 285 2.14 24.26 -7.90
CA GLY A 285 1.18 24.37 -6.82
C GLY A 285 0.44 23.05 -6.69
N GLY A 286 1.00 22.14 -5.88
CA GLY A 286 0.42 20.86 -5.59
C GLY A 286 -0.97 21.14 -5.02
N LYS A 287 -1.93 20.32 -5.42
CA LYS A 287 -3.28 20.46 -4.89
C LYS A 287 -3.19 20.26 -3.38
N GLU A 288 -3.76 21.20 -2.62
CA GLU A 288 -3.88 21.07 -1.16
C GLU A 288 -4.76 19.85 -0.77
N VAL A 289 -5.37 19.20 -1.76
CA VAL A 289 -6.19 18.00 -1.61
C VAL A 289 -5.44 16.80 -2.15
N SER A 290 -5.30 15.77 -1.32
CA SER A 290 -4.79 14.46 -1.73
C SER A 290 -5.91 13.44 -1.73
N VAL A 291 -5.99 12.64 -2.80
CA VAL A 291 -6.85 11.45 -2.85
C VAL A 291 -6.19 10.34 -2.04
N LEU A 292 -6.93 9.72 -1.13
CA LEU A 292 -6.41 8.63 -0.30
C LEU A 292 -6.33 7.32 -1.08
N PRO A 293 -5.25 6.53 -0.90
CA PRO A 293 -5.14 5.20 -1.48
C PRO A 293 -6.31 4.31 -1.06
N ARG A 294 -6.89 3.60 -2.03
CA ARG A 294 -7.99 2.67 -1.80
C ARG A 294 -7.47 1.27 -1.51
N ALA A 295 -8.13 0.57 -0.58
CA ALA A 295 -7.84 -0.82 -0.32
C ALA A 295 -8.21 -1.71 -1.51
N LEU A 296 -7.42 -2.76 -1.73
CA LEU A 296 -7.67 -3.78 -2.74
C LEU A 296 -8.88 -4.63 -2.40
N LEU A 297 -9.55 -5.16 -3.43
CA LEU A 297 -10.73 -6.00 -3.29
C LEU A 297 -10.43 -7.30 -2.52
N LEU A 298 -11.41 -7.78 -1.74
CA LEU A 298 -11.29 -9.04 -1.00
C LEU A 298 -11.14 -10.28 -1.91
N SER A 299 -11.60 -10.18 -3.16
CA SER A 299 -11.51 -11.25 -4.15
C SER A 299 -10.81 -10.74 -5.40
N CYS A 300 -9.81 -11.49 -5.86
CA CYS A 300 -9.15 -11.22 -7.13
C CYS A 300 -10.06 -11.63 -8.30
N PRO A 301 -10.21 -10.80 -9.34
CA PRO A 301 -10.94 -11.18 -10.56
C PRO A 301 -10.16 -12.20 -11.42
N VAL A 302 -8.84 -12.28 -11.27
CA VAL A 302 -7.95 -13.11 -12.10
C VAL A 302 -6.99 -13.98 -11.26
N PRO A 303 -7.48 -14.79 -10.30
CA PRO A 303 -6.62 -15.56 -9.39
C PRO A 303 -5.81 -16.66 -10.10
N HIS A 304 -6.17 -16.99 -11.34
CA HIS A 304 -5.45 -17.93 -12.19
C HIS A 304 -4.15 -17.33 -12.78
N LEU A 305 -3.99 -16.00 -12.74
CA LEU A 305 -2.76 -15.32 -13.15
C LEU A 305 -1.75 -15.17 -12.00
N HIS A 306 -2.13 -15.52 -10.77
CA HIS A 306 -1.20 -15.52 -9.65
C HIS A 306 -0.10 -16.56 -9.89
N ARG A 307 1.15 -16.10 -9.83
CA ARG A 307 2.33 -16.95 -9.91
C ARG A 307 2.72 -17.41 -8.52
N TRP A 308 3.13 -18.67 -8.42
CA TRP A 308 3.55 -19.28 -7.16
C TRP A 308 4.87 -19.99 -7.38
N ASN A 309 5.87 -19.63 -6.58
CA ASN A 309 7.19 -20.24 -6.64
C ASN A 309 7.21 -21.49 -5.78
N PHE A 310 6.90 -22.62 -6.38
CA PHE A 310 7.02 -23.91 -5.73
C PHE A 310 8.50 -24.31 -5.69
N CYS A 311 9.07 -24.53 -4.49
CA CYS A 311 10.37 -25.18 -4.39
C CYS A 311 10.22 -26.64 -4.87
N ASN A 312 10.48 -26.88 -6.15
CA ASN A 312 10.73 -28.22 -6.64
C ASN A 312 12.20 -28.50 -6.34
N SER A 313 12.47 -29.47 -5.49
CA SER A 313 13.80 -29.92 -5.05
C SER A 313 14.73 -30.41 -6.19
N LEU A 314 14.34 -30.23 -7.45
CA LEU A 314 15.08 -30.69 -8.62
C LEU A 314 15.91 -29.60 -9.32
N SER A 315 15.71 -28.31 -9.04
CA SER A 315 16.41 -27.23 -9.76
C SER A 315 17.66 -26.66 -9.06
N LEU A 316 18.04 -27.15 -7.88
CA LEU A 316 19.25 -26.65 -7.17
C LEU A 316 20.53 -27.45 -7.47
N ARG A 317 20.48 -28.47 -8.35
CA ARG A 317 21.62 -29.40 -8.52
C ARG A 317 22.14 -29.59 -9.94
N GLN A 318 21.45 -29.15 -10.98
CA GLN A 318 21.95 -29.29 -12.36
C GLN A 318 21.47 -28.11 -13.21
N SER A 319 22.35 -27.69 -14.12
CA SER A 319 22.26 -26.59 -15.10
C SER A 319 22.27 -25.16 -14.56
N ASP A 320 23.47 -24.58 -14.57
CA ASP A 320 23.67 -23.24 -15.16
C ASP A 320 22.76 -23.08 -16.40
N GLU A 321 22.10 -21.92 -16.54
CA GLU A 321 21.35 -21.50 -17.74
C GLU A 321 19.92 -22.08 -17.98
N GLU A 322 19.11 -22.33 -16.96
CA GLU A 322 17.64 -22.20 -17.13
C GLU A 322 17.17 -20.84 -16.59
N GLU A 323 17.28 -19.84 -17.47
CA GLU A 323 16.76 -18.50 -17.28
C GLU A 323 15.24 -18.61 -17.05
N TYR A 324 14.81 -18.44 -15.80
CA TYR A 324 13.40 -18.20 -15.45
C TYR A 324 12.89 -17.12 -16.40
N PRO A 325 11.81 -17.34 -17.18
CA PRO A 325 11.57 -16.51 -18.36
C PRO A 325 11.33 -15.03 -18.05
N TYR A 326 10.98 -14.67 -16.81
CA TYR A 326 11.05 -13.30 -16.27
C TYR A 326 11.10 -13.36 -14.73
N PRO A 327 12.25 -13.18 -14.05
CA PRO A 327 12.24 -12.97 -12.61
C PRO A 327 11.55 -11.63 -12.32
N GLU A 328 10.46 -11.67 -11.54
CA GLU A 328 9.81 -10.45 -11.02
C GLU A 328 10.89 -9.58 -10.35
N LEU A 329 10.97 -8.30 -10.72
CA LEU A 329 11.99 -7.42 -10.16
C LEU A 329 11.72 -7.22 -8.66
N VAL A 330 12.77 -7.26 -7.85
CA VAL A 330 12.66 -7.09 -6.40
C VAL A 330 12.52 -5.60 -6.08
N LYS A 331 11.49 -5.24 -5.32
CA LYS A 331 11.20 -3.86 -4.91
C LYS A 331 11.78 -3.55 -3.52
N VAL A 332 11.52 -4.42 -2.54
CA VAL A 332 12.04 -4.27 -1.17
C VAL A 332 12.49 -5.63 -0.62
N VAL A 333 13.63 -5.67 0.06
CA VAL A 333 14.07 -6.81 0.87
C VAL A 333 14.22 -6.35 2.31
N TRP A 334 13.65 -7.08 3.24
CA TRP A 334 13.99 -6.98 4.65
C TRP A 334 14.76 -8.24 5.05
N TYR A 335 15.92 -8.08 5.66
CA TYR A 335 16.75 -9.20 6.13
C TYR A 335 17.39 -8.85 7.47
N LYS A 336 17.01 -9.61 8.51
CA LYS A 336 17.57 -9.48 9.87
C LYS A 336 17.64 -8.03 10.39
N GLY A 337 16.60 -7.24 10.14
CA GLY A 337 16.50 -5.85 10.59
C GLY A 337 16.97 -4.80 9.58
N ILE A 338 17.68 -5.20 8.52
CA ILE A 338 18.14 -4.29 7.47
C ILE A 338 17.11 -4.26 6.34
N THR A 339 16.73 -3.06 5.89
CA THR A 339 15.83 -2.88 4.75
C THR A 339 16.61 -2.41 3.53
N TYR A 340 16.44 -3.11 2.41
CA TYR A 340 17.00 -2.78 1.12
C TYR A 340 15.84 -2.39 0.20
N ARG A 341 15.90 -1.20 -0.38
CA ARG A 341 14.89 -0.70 -1.33
C ARG A 341 15.56 -0.55 -2.69
N LEU A 342 15.01 -1.20 -3.69
CA LEU A 342 15.52 -1.16 -5.05
C LEU A 342 14.58 -0.31 -5.91
N THR A 343 15.15 0.48 -6.80
CA THR A 343 14.40 1.28 -7.77
C THR A 343 14.86 0.90 -9.17
N HIS A 344 13.93 0.43 -10.01
CA HIS A 344 14.18 -0.04 -11.38
C HIS A 344 13.69 0.94 -12.46
N LYS A 345 13.80 2.25 -12.21
CA LYS A 345 13.41 3.30 -13.17
C LYS A 345 14.47 3.45 -14.28
N ASN A 346 14.81 4.68 -14.67
CA ASN A 346 15.82 4.95 -15.70
C ASN A 346 17.21 4.40 -15.35
N MET A 347 17.49 4.22 -14.05
CA MET A 347 18.71 3.59 -13.55
C MET A 347 18.39 2.74 -12.34
N ASN A 348 18.94 1.52 -12.32
CA ASN A 348 18.86 0.66 -11.16
C ASN A 348 19.67 1.27 -10.02
N SER A 349 19.02 1.47 -8.89
CA SER A 349 19.66 1.96 -7.66
C SER A 349 19.13 1.23 -6.45
N ILE A 350 19.94 1.18 -5.40
CA ILE A 350 19.62 0.56 -4.13
C ILE A 350 19.86 1.55 -2.98
N GLU A 351 18.91 1.59 -2.06
CA GLU A 351 19.00 2.26 -0.76
C GLU A 351 19.04 1.19 0.33
N ILE A 352 19.98 1.28 1.26
CA ILE A 352 20.17 0.34 2.36
C ILE A 352 19.96 1.08 3.67
N TYR A 353 19.03 0.59 4.49
CA TYR A 353 18.63 1.15 5.77
C TYR A 353 18.96 0.15 6.88
N PRO A 354 20.07 0.35 7.63
CA PRO A 354 20.50 -0.55 8.71
C PRO A 354 19.62 -0.52 9.96
N GLY A 355 18.82 0.54 10.13
CA GLY A 355 17.94 0.74 11.30
C GLY A 355 18.48 1.70 12.36
N ASP A 356 19.69 2.23 12.18
CA ASP A 356 20.32 3.25 13.04
C ASP A 356 20.06 4.69 12.56
N GLY A 357 19.18 4.86 11.56
CA GLY A 357 18.89 6.15 10.94
C GLY A 357 19.87 6.56 9.84
N SER A 358 20.94 5.80 9.61
CA SER A 358 21.81 5.99 8.45
C SER A 358 21.22 5.36 7.19
N VAL A 359 21.69 5.83 6.03
CA VAL A 359 21.36 5.23 4.73
C VAL A 359 22.58 5.14 3.84
N PHE A 360 22.70 4.03 3.13
CA PHE A 360 23.65 3.89 2.02
C PHE A 360 22.88 3.95 0.72
N LYS A 361 23.25 4.86 -0.18
CA LYS A 361 22.62 5.00 -1.48
C LYS A 361 23.63 4.73 -2.59
N SER A 362 23.31 3.84 -3.52
CA SER A 362 24.14 3.66 -4.71
C SER A 362 23.94 4.84 -5.68
N GLU A 363 25.00 5.36 -6.26
CA GLU A 363 24.93 6.45 -7.26
C GLU A 363 24.61 5.98 -8.70
N GLY A 364 24.24 4.70 -8.85
CA GLY A 364 23.90 4.10 -10.13
C GLY A 364 25.12 3.90 -11.06
N ALA A 365 24.90 3.28 -12.21
CA ALA A 365 26.00 2.84 -13.09
C ALA A 365 26.87 3.97 -13.69
N TYR A 366 26.41 5.23 -13.71
CA TYR A 366 27.14 6.34 -14.35
C TYR A 366 28.25 6.94 -13.48
N PHE A 367 28.16 6.88 -12.15
CA PHE A 367 29.11 7.54 -11.24
C PHE A 367 30.10 6.57 -10.56
N GLY A 368 30.17 5.33 -11.05
CA GLY A 368 31.02 4.26 -10.50
C GLY A 368 30.33 3.50 -9.37
N ASN A 369 30.90 2.36 -8.98
CA ASN A 369 30.36 1.43 -7.98
C ASN A 369 30.50 1.96 -6.54
N TYR A 370 30.10 3.21 -6.30
CA TYR A 370 30.24 3.87 -5.00
C TYR A 370 28.89 3.99 -4.30
N PHE A 371 28.95 3.87 -2.97
CA PHE A 371 27.83 4.13 -2.09
C PHE A 371 28.08 5.45 -1.37
N THR A 372 27.06 6.31 -1.36
CA THR A 372 27.05 7.51 -0.54
C THR A 372 26.44 7.15 0.81
N TYR A 373 27.23 7.33 1.86
CA TYR A 373 26.82 7.12 3.25
C TYR A 373 26.27 8.42 3.82
N CYS A 374 25.04 8.38 4.30
CA CYS A 374 24.42 9.52 4.98
C CYS A 374 24.09 9.12 6.42
N SER A 375 24.72 9.77 7.39
CA SER A 375 24.44 9.61 8.82
C SER A 375 23.67 10.81 9.36
N ILE A 376 22.77 10.57 10.33
CA ILE A 376 22.22 11.64 11.15
C ILE A 376 23.31 12.05 12.15
N GLN A 377 23.90 13.23 11.97
CA GLN A 377 24.75 13.80 13.00
C GLN A 377 23.83 14.26 14.15
N GLU A 378 23.71 13.44 15.19
CA GLU A 378 23.23 13.90 16.48
C GLU A 378 24.24 14.94 16.97
N GLY A 379 23.77 16.17 17.16
CA GLY A 379 24.60 17.19 17.78
C GLY A 379 24.93 16.69 19.17
N SER A 380 26.21 16.57 19.47
CA SER A 380 26.70 16.41 20.83
C SER A 380 26.13 17.57 21.65
N GLU A 381 25.13 17.30 22.48
CA GLU A 381 24.85 18.15 23.63
C GLU A 381 26.09 18.06 24.52
N GLU A 382 27.00 19.02 24.36
CA GLU A 382 28.01 19.29 25.37
C GLU A 382 27.25 19.71 26.64
N VAL A 383 27.11 18.76 27.55
CA VAL A 383 26.79 19.04 28.95
C VAL A 383 27.93 19.91 29.47
N SER A 384 27.64 21.20 29.64
CA SER A 384 28.51 22.16 30.33
C SER A 384 27.98 22.45 31.73
#